data_AF-A0A553L6S7-F1
#
_entry.id   AF-A0A553L6S7-F1
#
_cell.length_a   1.000
_cell.length_b   1.000
_cell.length_c   1.000
_cell.angle_alpha   90.00
_cell.angle_beta   90.00
_cell.angle_gamma   90.00
#
_symmetry.space_group_name_H-M   'P 1'
#
loop_
_entity.id
_entity.type
_entity.pdbx_description
1 polymer ?
#
loop_
_entity_poly.entity_id
_entity_poly.type
_entity_poly.pdbx_seq_one_letter_code
_entity_poly.pdbx_strand_id
1 'polypeptide(L)'
;MKDTSLRTFFPFFEQSQNSSIIYFDNAATTHKPQCVIDAIQDFYLHKNANVHRSSFSLASNTTNEFEQARRNISTFLNASCAEQIVFTKGATESINLVAKALADADIEEGGRILLSATEHHANLVPWQQLAQKKKLFLDIIPVDKKGIWDVAKGLTLLNEKTCVVALGMVSNALGSIQPIEAFLKKAKLMGALTLVDAAQAVAHMTIDVNALDCDFLAFSSHKMYGPTGVGVLYGKKAALEKLPIFLSGGEMIEKVSFKDASFQIAPFKFEAGTPNIEGVFGLNAAINFICEHRQLITDHEARLIAHLRQKVTQFEDLVVYGDTNKSISTLSFRVDGYHSQDIAILLNEQNIALRVGHHCVMPLMDSLGISGTLRISLACYNTIEEIDFFVNALENVLAQIQSSELSNQAVVKQNTKHAPNSIAETLLAARGWDAVYRQIMLAGKQLQRLDASLKTPQNEVFGCESQVWLKATLHSNQTMSFEADATGKIVRGLLAILIEPIQNQPKIFIAQFDFKKYIEHLSLSQHLSDSRGNGIMAVVKTIHSLAQ
;
A
#
# COMPACT_ATOMS: atom_id res chain seq x y z
N MET A 1 17.26 29.40 4.83
CA MET A 1 17.53 28.69 6.10
C MET A 1 17.02 27.28 5.91
N LYS A 2 17.89 26.26 5.98
CA LYS A 2 17.49 24.86 5.80
C LYS A 2 16.50 24.49 6.90
N ASP A 3 15.24 24.34 6.54
CA ASP A 3 14.14 23.95 7.42
C ASP A 3 14.22 22.43 7.67
N THR A 4 15.33 21.98 8.30
CA THR A 4 15.77 20.57 8.32
C THR A 4 16.00 19.99 9.71
N SER A 5 15.46 20.57 10.78
CA SER A 5 15.75 20.07 12.15
C SER A 5 15.27 18.64 12.38
N LEU A 6 14.20 18.19 11.72
CA LEU A 6 13.69 16.83 11.88
C LEU A 6 14.37 15.81 10.95
N ARG A 7 14.86 16.22 9.78
CA ARG A 7 15.49 15.29 8.81
C ARG A 7 16.81 14.72 9.36
N THR A 8 17.53 15.46 10.19
CA THR A 8 18.81 15.01 10.80
C THR A 8 18.65 13.82 11.74
N PHE A 9 17.44 13.50 12.19
CA PHE A 9 17.21 12.27 12.95
C PHE A 9 17.22 11.03 12.07
N PHE A 10 17.18 11.15 10.74
CA PHE A 10 17.00 10.04 9.81
C PHE A 10 18.29 9.75 9.05
N PRO A 11 19.13 8.79 9.52
CA PRO A 11 20.44 8.50 8.93
C PRO A 11 20.35 8.03 7.47
N PHE A 12 19.18 7.54 7.03
CA PHE A 12 18.94 7.17 5.64
C PHE A 12 19.34 8.27 4.64
N PHE A 13 19.03 9.53 4.96
CA PHE A 13 19.29 10.67 4.08
C PHE A 13 20.70 11.25 4.19
N GLU A 14 21.49 10.81 5.18
CA GLU A 14 22.90 11.20 5.34
C GLU A 14 23.84 10.31 4.52
N GLN A 15 23.37 9.13 4.11
CA GLN A 15 24.12 8.24 3.24
C GLN A 15 24.28 8.88 1.85
N SER A 16 25.52 8.93 1.35
CA SER A 16 25.85 9.57 0.06
C SER A 16 25.00 9.03 -1.10
N GLN A 17 24.76 7.72 -1.12
CA GLN A 17 23.95 7.02 -2.13
C GLN A 17 22.46 7.43 -2.12
N ASN A 18 21.95 7.88 -0.98
CA ASN A 18 20.53 8.21 -0.79
C ASN A 18 20.27 9.72 -0.73
N SER A 19 21.32 10.52 -0.64
CA SER A 19 21.23 11.97 -0.43
C SER A 19 20.46 12.72 -1.53
N SER A 20 20.40 12.15 -2.75
CA SER A 20 19.64 12.69 -3.88
C SER A 20 18.22 12.12 -4.01
N ILE A 21 17.83 11.16 -3.16
CA ILE A 21 16.50 10.54 -3.24
C ILE A 21 15.47 11.47 -2.61
N ILE A 22 14.41 11.77 -3.38
CA ILE A 22 13.22 12.45 -2.90
C ILE A 22 12.16 11.38 -2.62
N TYR A 23 11.89 11.13 -1.34
CA TYR A 23 11.01 10.04 -0.92
C TYR A 23 9.61 10.53 -0.50
N PHE A 24 8.62 10.27 -1.34
CA PHE A 24 7.21 10.67 -1.18
C PHE A 24 6.25 9.47 -1.05
N ASP A 25 6.74 8.29 -0.67
CA ASP A 25 5.93 7.07 -0.48
C ASP A 25 5.75 6.67 1.01
N ASN A 26 5.71 7.67 1.88
CA ASN A 26 5.61 7.52 3.33
C ASN A 26 4.33 6.81 3.81
N ALA A 27 3.21 6.95 3.10
CA ALA A 27 1.96 6.25 3.40
C ALA A 27 2.05 4.73 3.14
N ALA A 28 3.08 4.25 2.45
CA ALA A 28 3.39 2.84 2.40
C ALA A 28 4.30 2.40 3.56
N THR A 29 5.43 3.07 3.73
CA THR A 29 6.32 2.90 4.88
C THR A 29 7.17 4.15 5.05
N THR A 30 7.47 4.52 6.29
CA THR A 30 8.37 5.64 6.57
C THR A 30 9.81 5.16 6.74
N HIS A 31 10.78 6.06 6.63
CA HIS A 31 12.13 5.85 7.14
C HIS A 31 12.16 5.90 8.67
N LYS A 32 13.28 5.46 9.26
CA LYS A 32 13.44 5.25 10.71
C LYS A 32 14.42 6.27 11.28
N PRO A 33 14.08 6.96 12.38
CA PRO A 33 15.02 7.82 13.07
C PRO A 33 16.08 6.96 13.77
N GLN A 34 17.24 7.56 14.06
CA GLN A 34 18.38 6.88 14.67
C GLN A 34 18.01 6.20 16.00
N CYS A 35 17.17 6.85 16.83
CA CYS A 35 16.73 6.27 18.11
C CYS A 35 15.99 4.94 17.98
N VAL A 36 15.29 4.69 16.87
CA VAL A 36 14.62 3.41 16.60
C VAL A 36 15.64 2.33 16.23
N ILE A 37 16.63 2.70 15.43
CA ILE A 37 17.73 1.80 15.01
C ILE A 37 18.55 1.41 16.24
N ASP A 38 18.91 2.41 17.06
CA ASP A 38 19.68 2.22 18.28
C ASP A 38 18.95 1.31 19.27
N ALA A 39 17.63 1.46 19.44
CA ALA A 39 16.85 0.60 20.34
C ALA A 39 16.88 -0.88 19.93
N ILE A 40 16.79 -1.16 18.63
CA ILE A 40 16.86 -2.52 18.09
C ILE A 40 18.28 -3.08 18.22
N GLN A 41 19.28 -2.27 17.92
CA GLN A 41 20.69 -2.65 18.05
C GLN A 41 21.07 -2.94 19.50
N ASP A 42 20.68 -2.06 20.43
CA ASP A 42 20.91 -2.21 21.87
C ASP A 42 20.29 -3.51 22.40
N PHE A 43 19.10 -3.86 21.94
CA PHE A 43 18.47 -5.13 22.31
C PHE A 43 19.35 -6.33 21.98
N TYR A 44 19.80 -6.44 20.73
CA TYR A 44 20.59 -7.60 20.31
C TYR A 44 21.99 -7.62 20.90
N LEU A 45 22.59 -6.45 21.15
CA LEU A 45 23.93 -6.37 21.74
C LEU A 45 23.92 -6.61 23.25
N HIS A 46 22.88 -6.17 23.97
CA HIS A 46 22.94 -6.08 25.44
C HIS A 46 21.75 -6.71 26.19
N LYS A 47 20.58 -6.88 25.56
CA LYS A 47 19.32 -7.23 26.27
C LYS A 47 18.63 -8.51 25.77
N ASN A 48 19.22 -9.22 24.82
CA ASN A 48 18.57 -10.36 24.17
C ASN A 48 18.29 -11.49 25.17
N ALA A 49 17.01 -11.62 25.54
CA ALA A 49 16.44 -12.69 26.33
C ALA A 49 14.96 -12.82 25.99
N ASN A 50 14.40 -14.01 26.18
CA ASN A 50 12.97 -14.21 25.98
C ASN A 50 12.19 -13.61 27.16
N VAL A 51 11.03 -13.00 26.86
CA VAL A 51 10.17 -12.36 27.86
C VAL A 51 9.24 -13.39 28.52
N HIS A 52 8.83 -13.14 29.76
CA HIS A 52 7.85 -13.95 30.54
C HIS A 52 8.23 -15.41 30.84
N ARG A 53 9.37 -15.91 30.35
CA ARG A 53 9.76 -17.34 30.44
C ARG A 53 10.80 -17.69 31.49
N SER A 54 11.44 -16.71 32.12
CA SER A 54 12.60 -16.99 32.97
C SER A 54 12.77 -15.94 34.08
N SER A 55 13.40 -16.36 35.18
CA SER A 55 13.58 -15.55 36.38
C SER A 55 14.99 -14.96 36.56
N PHE A 56 15.92 -15.23 35.65
CA PHE A 56 17.26 -14.63 35.71
C PHE A 56 17.21 -13.14 35.37
N SER A 57 18.13 -12.36 35.96
CA SER A 57 18.11 -10.88 35.94
C SER A 57 17.90 -10.28 34.54
N LEU A 58 18.62 -10.78 33.53
CA LEU A 58 18.49 -10.30 32.15
C LEU A 58 17.07 -10.50 31.59
N ALA A 59 16.48 -11.71 31.70
CA ALA A 59 15.11 -11.95 31.22
C ALA A 59 14.06 -11.11 31.97
N SER A 60 14.23 -10.94 33.29
CA SER A 60 13.36 -10.09 34.10
C SER A 60 13.42 -8.62 33.67
N ASN A 61 14.62 -8.10 33.41
CA ASN A 61 14.81 -6.72 32.94
C ASN A 61 14.21 -6.51 31.54
N THR A 62 14.47 -7.42 30.61
CA THR A 62 13.88 -7.39 29.26
C THR A 62 12.35 -7.45 29.31
N THR A 63 11.78 -8.28 30.19
CA THR A 63 10.32 -8.35 30.40
C THR A 63 9.77 -7.03 30.93
N ASN A 64 10.44 -6.40 31.90
CA ASN A 64 10.02 -5.11 32.44
C ASN A 64 10.04 -4.00 31.38
N GLU A 65 11.07 -3.95 30.53
CA GLU A 65 11.15 -3.01 29.42
C GLU A 65 10.04 -3.28 28.38
N PHE A 66 9.75 -4.55 28.08
CA PHE A 66 8.70 -4.95 27.13
C PHE A 66 7.32 -4.51 27.60
N GLU A 67 7.00 -4.73 28.88
CA GLU A 67 5.75 -4.25 29.48
C GLU A 67 5.73 -2.73 29.67
N GLN A 68 6.88 -2.08 29.82
CA GLN A 68 6.96 -0.62 29.81
C GLN A 68 6.62 -0.05 28.43
N ALA A 69 7.06 -0.69 27.35
CA ALA A 69 6.64 -0.31 25.99
C ALA A 69 5.13 -0.42 25.82
N ARG A 70 4.51 -1.48 26.34
CA ARG A 70 3.04 -1.64 26.35
C ARG A 70 2.34 -0.51 27.11
N ARG A 71 2.84 -0.13 28.29
CA ARG A 71 2.33 1.02 29.06
C ARG A 71 2.47 2.34 28.29
N ASN A 72 3.60 2.58 27.64
CA ASN A 72 3.82 3.79 26.86
C ASN A 72 2.86 3.87 25.65
N ILE A 73 2.60 2.74 24.97
CA ILE A 73 1.59 2.66 23.90
C ILE A 73 0.19 2.96 24.42
N SER A 74 -0.16 2.43 25.60
CA SER A 74 -1.42 2.75 26.27
C SER A 74 -1.56 4.26 26.48
N THR A 75 -0.54 4.91 27.04
CA THR A 75 -0.53 6.36 27.25
C THR A 75 -0.62 7.13 25.93
N PHE A 76 0.11 6.69 24.90
CA PHE A 76 0.13 7.32 23.58
C PHE A 76 -1.24 7.34 22.90
N LEU A 77 -2.07 6.31 23.12
CA LEU A 77 -3.45 6.24 22.63
C LEU A 77 -4.48 6.83 23.59
N ASN A 78 -4.05 7.30 24.77
CA ASN A 78 -4.90 7.59 25.92
C ASN A 78 -5.80 6.40 26.32
N ALA A 79 -5.33 5.16 26.23
CA ALA A 79 -6.04 3.99 26.74
C ALA A 79 -6.01 3.93 28.28
N SER A 80 -7.05 3.36 28.88
CA SER A 80 -7.22 3.33 30.33
C SER A 80 -6.21 2.42 31.04
N CYS A 81 -5.76 1.34 30.41
CA CYS A 81 -4.72 0.48 30.95
C CYS A 81 -3.97 -0.31 29.85
N ALA A 82 -2.78 -0.81 30.19
CA ALA A 82 -1.88 -1.48 29.25
C ALA A 82 -2.42 -2.83 28.75
N GLU A 83 -3.28 -3.50 29.52
CA GLU A 83 -3.92 -4.77 29.15
C GLU A 83 -4.87 -4.63 27.95
N GLN A 84 -5.20 -3.40 27.56
CA GLN A 84 -5.96 -3.09 26.35
C GLN A 84 -5.10 -3.13 25.08
N ILE A 85 -3.78 -3.28 25.21
CA ILE A 85 -2.83 -3.25 24.10
C ILE A 85 -2.36 -4.67 23.81
N VAL A 86 -2.68 -5.15 22.61
CA VAL A 86 -2.23 -6.44 22.08
C VAL A 86 -1.21 -6.19 20.97
N PHE A 87 -0.06 -6.85 21.04
CA PHE A 87 0.96 -6.83 20.00
C PHE A 87 0.62 -7.80 18.87
N THR A 88 0.79 -7.33 17.65
CA THR A 88 0.57 -8.10 16.42
C THR A 88 1.72 -7.83 15.44
N LYS A 89 1.69 -8.42 14.26
CA LYS A 89 2.63 -8.15 13.15
C LYS A 89 2.34 -6.85 12.40
N GLY A 90 1.19 -6.21 12.65
CA GLY A 90 0.70 -5.07 11.91
C GLY A 90 -0.82 -4.93 11.99
N ALA A 91 -1.35 -3.78 11.53
CA ALA A 91 -2.78 -3.51 11.46
C ALA A 91 -3.58 -4.62 10.75
N THR A 92 -3.02 -5.22 9.69
CA THR A 92 -3.64 -6.34 8.98
C THR A 92 -3.87 -7.55 9.89
N GLU A 93 -2.89 -7.92 10.72
CA GLU A 93 -3.05 -9.04 11.66
C GLU A 93 -4.01 -8.64 12.80
N SER A 94 -3.94 -7.40 13.29
CA SER A 94 -4.88 -6.86 14.28
C SER A 94 -6.35 -6.96 13.82
N ILE A 95 -6.65 -6.58 12.58
CA ILE A 95 -8.01 -6.66 12.01
C ILE A 95 -8.40 -8.13 11.79
N ASN A 96 -7.48 -8.96 11.30
CA ASN A 96 -7.73 -10.39 11.12
C ASN A 96 -7.99 -11.11 12.45
N LEU A 97 -7.29 -10.75 13.52
CA LEU A 97 -7.50 -11.29 14.86
C LEU A 97 -8.96 -11.09 15.26
N VAL A 98 -9.48 -9.86 15.16
CA VAL A 98 -10.87 -9.55 15.50
C VAL A 98 -11.84 -10.32 14.59
N ALA A 99 -11.68 -10.22 13.27
CA ALA A 99 -12.58 -10.86 12.32
C ALA A 99 -12.60 -12.40 12.45
N LYS A 100 -11.44 -13.03 12.68
CA LYS A 100 -11.32 -14.49 12.85
C LYS A 100 -11.78 -14.96 14.22
N ALA A 101 -11.54 -14.21 15.29
CA ALA A 101 -12.12 -14.55 16.59
C ALA A 101 -13.66 -14.50 16.53
N LEU A 102 -14.23 -13.49 15.87
CA LEU A 102 -15.68 -13.38 15.67
C LEU A 102 -16.30 -14.50 14.83
N ALA A 103 -15.49 -15.17 13.99
CA ALA A 103 -15.95 -16.33 13.24
C ALA A 103 -16.29 -17.55 14.13
N ASP A 104 -15.85 -17.55 15.40
CA ASP A 104 -16.20 -18.57 16.39
C ASP A 104 -17.10 -18.00 17.50
N ALA A 105 -17.45 -16.71 17.44
CA ALA A 105 -18.41 -16.07 18.32
C ALA A 105 -19.86 -16.35 17.89
N ASP A 106 -20.80 -16.10 18.81
CA ASP A 106 -22.24 -16.20 18.54
C ASP A 106 -22.72 -14.94 17.80
N ILE A 107 -22.80 -15.03 16.47
CA ILE A 107 -23.28 -13.97 15.58
C ILE A 107 -24.37 -14.59 14.71
N GLU A 108 -25.55 -13.98 14.74
CA GLU A 108 -26.72 -14.45 14.01
C GLU A 108 -26.54 -14.34 12.49
N GLU A 109 -27.06 -15.34 11.78
CA GLU A 109 -27.17 -15.32 10.31
C GLU A 109 -27.99 -14.11 9.85
N GLY A 110 -27.55 -13.45 8.78
CA GLY A 110 -28.20 -12.23 8.27
C GLY A 110 -27.85 -10.94 9.03
N GLY A 111 -26.96 -11.00 10.02
CA GLY A 111 -26.31 -9.81 10.60
C GLY A 111 -25.56 -8.99 9.55
N ARG A 112 -25.22 -7.74 9.87
CA ARG A 112 -24.67 -6.76 8.91
C ARG A 112 -23.37 -6.15 9.42
N ILE A 113 -22.39 -6.05 8.52
CA ILE A 113 -21.11 -5.38 8.76
C ILE A 113 -21.08 -4.10 7.93
N LEU A 114 -20.94 -2.94 8.58
CA LEU A 114 -20.73 -1.67 7.90
C LEU A 114 -19.24 -1.42 7.65
N LEU A 115 -18.89 -1.13 6.40
CA LEU A 115 -17.58 -0.71 5.92
C LEU A 115 -17.73 0.58 5.08
N SER A 116 -16.62 1.16 4.64
CA SER A 116 -16.63 2.25 3.66
C SER A 116 -16.10 1.84 2.29
N ALA A 117 -16.45 2.59 1.25
CA ALA A 117 -15.84 2.41 -0.07
C ALA A 117 -14.33 2.75 -0.08
N THR A 118 -13.81 3.43 0.94
CA THR A 118 -12.40 3.83 1.05
C THR A 118 -11.54 2.87 1.86
N GLU A 119 -12.08 1.74 2.30
CA GLU A 119 -11.33 0.78 3.11
C GLU A 119 -10.14 0.20 2.34
N HIS A 120 -8.99 0.19 3.00
CA HIS A 120 -7.84 -0.61 2.59
C HIS A 120 -8.23 -2.09 2.58
N HIS A 121 -7.63 -2.89 1.69
CA HIS A 121 -7.93 -4.33 1.59
C HIS A 121 -7.81 -5.08 2.93
N ALA A 122 -6.89 -4.65 3.80
CA ALA A 122 -6.72 -5.18 5.15
C ALA A 122 -7.97 -4.99 6.05
N ASN A 123 -8.76 -3.94 5.82
CA ASN A 123 -10.03 -3.66 6.51
C ASN A 123 -11.26 -3.97 5.64
N LEU A 124 -11.13 -4.84 4.64
CA LEU A 124 -12.24 -5.31 3.79
C LEU A 124 -12.26 -6.83 3.70
N VAL A 125 -11.15 -7.43 3.27
CA VAL A 125 -11.06 -8.86 2.99
C VAL A 125 -11.38 -9.73 4.22
N PRO A 126 -10.88 -9.43 5.45
CA PRO A 126 -11.24 -10.22 6.63
C PRO A 126 -12.75 -10.25 6.91
N TRP A 127 -13.42 -9.13 6.67
CA TRP A 127 -14.86 -9.01 6.86
C TRP A 127 -15.66 -9.74 5.78
N GLN A 128 -15.18 -9.75 4.53
CA GLN A 128 -15.75 -10.60 3.48
C GLN A 128 -15.68 -12.08 3.85
N GLN A 129 -14.55 -12.53 4.39
CA GLN A 129 -14.38 -13.92 4.84
C GLN A 129 -15.32 -14.25 6.01
N LEU A 130 -15.42 -13.37 7.00
CA LEU A 130 -16.37 -13.53 8.12
C LEU A 130 -17.82 -13.56 7.62
N ALA A 131 -18.19 -12.64 6.73
CA ALA A 131 -19.52 -12.55 6.15
C ALA A 131 -19.89 -13.80 5.36
N GLN A 132 -18.96 -14.38 4.60
CA GLN A 132 -19.18 -15.65 3.91
C GLN A 132 -19.37 -16.81 4.89
N LYS A 133 -18.52 -16.92 5.92
CA LYS A 133 -18.58 -18.02 6.91
C LYS A 133 -19.87 -17.98 7.75
N LYS A 134 -20.30 -16.78 8.16
CA LYS A 134 -21.46 -16.55 9.05
C LYS A 134 -22.73 -16.11 8.30
N LYS A 135 -22.68 -16.04 6.97
CA LYS A 135 -23.76 -15.54 6.09
C LYS A 135 -24.28 -14.16 6.52
N LEU A 136 -23.34 -13.23 6.69
CA LEU A 136 -23.61 -11.83 7.00
C LEU A 136 -23.68 -11.00 5.72
N PHE A 137 -24.27 -9.82 5.80
CA PHE A 137 -24.29 -8.84 4.71
C PHE A 137 -23.23 -7.76 4.94
N LEU A 138 -22.65 -7.25 3.85
CA LEU A 138 -21.78 -6.08 3.88
C LEU A 138 -22.57 -4.85 3.42
N ASP A 139 -22.56 -3.81 4.25
CA ASP A 139 -23.03 -2.47 3.91
C ASP A 139 -21.84 -1.56 3.66
N ILE A 140 -21.86 -0.83 2.55
CA ILE A 140 -20.75 0.02 2.13
C ILE A 140 -21.20 1.47 2.13
N ILE A 141 -20.55 2.31 2.94
CA ILE A 141 -20.70 3.76 2.88
C ILE A 141 -20.20 4.22 1.49
N PRO A 142 -21.07 4.81 0.66
CA PRO A 142 -20.68 5.22 -0.68
C PRO A 142 -19.89 6.52 -0.66
N VAL A 143 -19.22 6.79 -1.78
CA VAL A 143 -18.46 8.01 -2.01
C VAL A 143 -18.99 8.77 -3.22
N ASP A 144 -18.71 10.07 -3.25
CA ASP A 144 -18.90 10.89 -4.44
C ASP A 144 -17.78 10.68 -5.48
N LYS A 145 -17.81 11.46 -6.57
CA LYS A 145 -16.80 11.40 -7.65
C LYS A 145 -15.38 11.79 -7.23
N LYS A 146 -15.21 12.41 -6.06
CA LYS A 146 -13.91 12.75 -5.48
C LYS A 146 -13.48 11.77 -4.39
N GLY A 147 -14.30 10.79 -4.05
CA GLY A 147 -13.98 9.82 -3.00
C GLY A 147 -14.38 10.29 -1.59
N ILE A 148 -15.19 11.36 -1.49
CA ILE A 148 -15.68 11.89 -0.21
C ILE A 148 -16.93 11.10 0.19
N TRP A 149 -17.01 10.68 1.46
CA TRP A 149 -18.12 9.87 1.97
C TRP A 149 -19.46 10.61 1.90
N ASP A 150 -20.50 9.92 1.44
CA ASP A 150 -21.88 10.31 1.68
C ASP A 150 -22.29 9.88 3.09
N VAL A 151 -21.97 10.75 4.06
CA VAL A 151 -22.22 10.51 5.49
C VAL A 151 -23.70 10.28 5.78
N ALA A 152 -24.58 11.06 5.15
CA ALA A 152 -26.02 10.96 5.37
C ALA A 152 -26.53 9.58 4.95
N LYS A 153 -26.18 9.14 3.73
CA LYS A 153 -26.55 7.81 3.24
C LYS A 153 -25.90 6.71 4.07
N GLY A 154 -24.62 6.83 4.42
CA GLY A 154 -23.92 5.86 5.26
C GLY A 154 -24.63 5.63 6.60
N LEU A 155 -25.06 6.72 7.26
CA LEU A 155 -25.79 6.62 8.53
C LEU A 155 -27.13 5.91 8.38
N THR A 156 -27.80 5.96 7.22
CA THR A 156 -29.05 5.21 6.99
C THR A 156 -28.87 3.70 6.89
N LEU A 157 -27.66 3.22 6.59
CA LEU A 157 -27.37 1.78 6.48
C LEU A 157 -27.35 1.07 7.83
N LEU A 158 -27.04 1.81 8.90
CA LEU A 158 -27.02 1.30 10.27
C LEU A 158 -28.44 1.02 10.79
N ASN A 159 -28.66 -0.22 11.24
CA ASN A 159 -29.91 -0.72 11.81
C ASN A 159 -29.65 -1.77 12.90
N GLU A 160 -30.70 -2.30 13.51
CA GLU A 160 -30.65 -3.28 14.60
C GLU A 160 -29.94 -4.59 14.25
N LYS A 161 -29.78 -4.92 12.96
CA LYS A 161 -29.02 -6.10 12.50
C LYS A 161 -27.53 -5.80 12.33
N THR A 162 -27.09 -4.55 12.47
CA THR A 162 -25.67 -4.22 12.40
C THR A 162 -24.94 -4.86 13.59
N CYS A 163 -24.03 -5.78 13.32
CA CYS A 163 -23.23 -6.46 14.34
C CYS A 163 -21.79 -5.92 14.41
N VAL A 164 -21.28 -5.37 13.32
CA VAL A 164 -19.93 -4.79 13.25
C VAL A 164 -19.94 -3.49 12.44
N VAL A 165 -19.19 -2.49 12.88
CA VAL A 165 -18.82 -1.30 12.11
C VAL A 165 -17.30 -1.22 12.08
N ALA A 166 -16.69 -1.39 10.91
CA ALA A 166 -15.25 -1.33 10.74
C ALA A 166 -14.86 -0.26 9.72
N LEU A 167 -14.19 0.79 10.17
CA LEU A 167 -13.97 2.01 9.38
C LEU A 167 -12.52 2.50 9.49
N GLY A 168 -11.95 2.92 8.37
CA GLY A 168 -10.67 3.63 8.34
C GLY A 168 -10.81 5.06 8.86
N MET A 169 -9.95 5.46 9.79
CA MET A 169 -9.90 6.85 10.28
C MET A 169 -9.34 7.80 9.22
N VAL A 170 -8.36 7.34 8.44
CA VAL A 170 -7.75 8.11 7.36
C VAL A 170 -7.58 7.21 6.14
N SER A 171 -8.02 7.66 4.97
CA SER A 171 -7.82 6.93 3.72
C SER A 171 -6.34 6.92 3.35
N ASN A 172 -5.75 5.73 3.16
CA ASN A 172 -4.37 5.62 2.69
C ASN A 172 -4.19 6.07 1.24
N ALA A 173 -5.25 6.00 0.43
CA ALA A 173 -5.20 6.43 -0.95
C ALA A 173 -5.39 7.94 -1.04
N LEU A 174 -6.42 8.48 -0.38
CA LEU A 174 -6.84 9.87 -0.57
C LEU A 174 -6.28 10.85 0.46
N GLY A 175 -5.75 10.36 1.58
CA GLY A 175 -5.32 11.17 2.71
C GLY A 175 -6.47 11.76 3.54
N SER A 176 -7.72 11.64 3.09
CA SER A 176 -8.89 12.21 3.77
C SER A 176 -9.10 11.61 5.15
N ILE A 177 -9.33 12.49 6.12
CA ILE A 177 -9.73 12.17 7.49
C ILE A 177 -11.24 11.94 7.49
N GLN A 178 -11.66 10.75 7.91
CA GLN A 178 -13.04 10.33 7.81
C GLN A 178 -13.84 10.71 9.07
N PRO A 179 -15.10 11.16 8.93
CA PRO A 179 -15.96 11.55 10.06
C PRO A 179 -16.58 10.32 10.75
N ILE A 180 -15.74 9.47 11.33
CA ILE A 180 -16.14 8.17 11.87
C ILE A 180 -16.94 8.25 13.17
N GLU A 181 -16.83 9.35 13.93
CA GLU A 181 -17.39 9.49 15.28
C GLU A 181 -18.91 9.33 15.31
N ALA A 182 -19.60 9.86 14.29
CA ALA A 182 -21.05 9.72 14.17
C ALA A 182 -21.48 8.26 13.98
N PHE A 183 -20.71 7.48 13.22
CA PHE A 183 -20.94 6.06 12.98
C PHE A 183 -20.68 5.24 14.24
N LEU A 184 -19.56 5.50 14.92
CA LEU A 184 -19.20 4.82 16.17
C LEU A 184 -20.25 5.06 17.26
N LYS A 185 -20.75 6.29 17.40
CA LYS A 185 -21.82 6.62 18.34
C LYS A 185 -23.11 5.87 18.02
N LYS A 186 -23.52 5.83 16.75
CA LYS A 186 -24.73 5.13 16.33
C LYS A 186 -24.60 3.61 16.47
N ALA A 187 -23.42 3.04 16.17
CA ALA A 187 -23.12 1.63 16.32
C ALA A 187 -23.32 1.14 17.77
N LYS A 188 -22.86 1.92 18.76
CA LYS A 188 -23.05 1.59 20.19
C LYS A 188 -24.50 1.52 20.62
N LEU A 189 -25.34 2.42 20.10
CA LEU A 189 -26.79 2.39 20.39
C LEU A 189 -27.46 1.10 19.90
N MET A 190 -26.84 0.41 18.93
CA MET A 190 -27.30 -0.86 18.36
C MET A 190 -26.59 -2.08 18.97
N GLY A 191 -25.63 -1.88 19.87
CA GLY A 191 -24.81 -2.95 20.43
C GLY A 191 -23.79 -3.55 19.45
N ALA A 192 -23.54 -2.90 18.31
CA ALA A 192 -22.56 -3.35 17.31
C ALA A 192 -21.14 -3.13 17.82
N LEU A 193 -20.24 -4.09 17.54
CA LEU A 193 -18.80 -3.92 17.79
C LEU A 193 -18.20 -2.92 16.80
N THR A 194 -17.27 -2.10 17.27
CA THR A 194 -16.63 -1.08 16.44
C THR A 194 -15.13 -1.32 16.31
N LEU A 195 -14.62 -1.28 15.06
CA LEU A 195 -13.19 -1.36 14.76
C LEU A 195 -12.76 -0.14 13.95
N VAL A 196 -11.64 0.46 14.33
CA VAL A 196 -11.05 1.59 13.63
C VAL A 196 -9.69 1.20 13.06
N ASP A 197 -9.52 1.29 11.74
CA ASP A 197 -8.21 1.21 11.10
C ASP A 197 -7.54 2.60 11.17
N ALA A 198 -6.51 2.70 12.01
CA ALA A 198 -5.74 3.90 12.25
C ALA A 198 -4.33 3.83 11.67
N ALA A 199 -4.06 2.90 10.73
CA ALA A 199 -2.72 2.65 10.20
C ALA A 199 -2.07 3.87 9.56
N GLN A 200 -2.85 4.83 9.05
CA GLN A 200 -2.34 6.13 8.59
C GLN A 200 -2.46 7.22 9.65
N ALA A 201 -3.53 7.22 10.45
CA ALA A 201 -3.81 8.30 11.38
C ALA A 201 -2.75 8.43 12.48
N VAL A 202 -2.25 7.30 12.99
CA VAL A 202 -1.41 7.23 14.19
C VAL A 202 -0.11 8.06 14.11
N ALA A 203 0.46 8.19 12.91
CA ALA A 203 1.68 8.98 12.69
C ALA A 203 1.38 10.48 12.66
N HIS A 204 0.24 10.87 12.11
CA HIS A 204 -0.09 12.26 11.75
C HIS A 204 -1.03 12.96 12.73
N MET A 205 -1.68 12.20 13.62
CA MET A 205 -2.75 12.71 14.48
C MET A 205 -2.61 12.18 15.90
N THR A 206 -3.02 12.99 16.88
CA THR A 206 -3.24 12.50 18.24
C THR A 206 -4.54 11.71 18.28
N ILE A 207 -4.49 10.50 18.84
CA ILE A 207 -5.64 9.62 18.97
C ILE A 207 -5.95 9.46 20.46
N ASP A 208 -7.20 9.72 20.81
CA ASP A 208 -7.75 9.44 22.14
C ASP A 208 -8.83 8.37 22.01
N VAL A 209 -8.48 7.13 22.39
CA VAL A 209 -9.41 6.00 22.29
C VAL A 209 -10.54 6.06 23.30
N ASN A 210 -10.38 6.79 24.42
CA ASN A 210 -11.48 7.00 25.36
C ASN A 210 -12.49 7.99 24.81
N ALA A 211 -12.03 9.06 24.14
CA ALA A 211 -12.91 10.03 23.50
C ALA A 211 -13.60 9.45 22.25
N LEU A 212 -12.85 8.70 21.43
CA LEU A 212 -13.39 7.98 20.27
C LEU A 212 -14.36 6.86 20.69
N ASP A 213 -14.06 6.27 21.84
CA ASP A 213 -14.86 5.24 22.52
C ASP A 213 -15.08 4.00 21.61
N CYS A 214 -14.20 3.71 20.65
CA CYS A 214 -14.28 2.51 19.81
C CYS A 214 -13.96 1.24 20.62
N ASP A 215 -14.44 0.07 20.18
CA ASP A 215 -14.13 -1.21 20.82
C ASP A 215 -12.73 -1.68 20.47
N PHE A 216 -12.30 -1.46 19.21
CA PHE A 216 -11.00 -1.84 18.71
C PHE A 216 -10.38 -0.72 17.85
N LEU A 217 -9.05 -0.60 17.91
CA LEU A 217 -8.27 0.25 17.02
C LEU A 217 -6.98 -0.45 16.60
N ALA A 218 -6.66 -0.44 15.31
CA ALA A 218 -5.51 -1.14 14.75
C ALA A 218 -4.53 -0.19 14.06
N PHE A 219 -3.22 -0.39 14.26
CA PHE A 219 -2.19 0.34 13.50
C PHE A 219 -0.90 -0.48 13.31
N SER A 220 -0.04 -0.01 12.39
CA SER A 220 1.23 -0.63 12.03
C SER A 220 2.41 0.29 12.34
N SER A 221 3.45 -0.26 12.95
CA SER A 221 4.65 0.49 13.35
C SER A 221 5.42 1.11 12.16
N HIS A 222 5.51 0.37 11.04
CA HIS A 222 6.30 0.81 9.88
C HIS A 222 5.80 2.08 9.18
N LYS A 223 4.57 2.53 9.47
CA LYS A 223 3.99 3.78 8.95
C LYS A 223 4.13 4.95 9.91
N MET A 224 4.69 4.71 11.10
CA MET A 224 4.89 5.72 12.14
C MET A 224 6.33 5.70 12.63
N TYR A 225 7.28 5.67 11.69
CA TYR A 225 8.73 5.72 11.94
C TYR A 225 9.33 4.51 12.66
N GLY A 226 8.51 3.56 13.12
CA GLY A 226 8.95 2.34 13.78
C GLY A 226 9.27 1.18 12.83
N PRO A 227 9.70 0.03 13.35
CA PRO A 227 10.13 -1.13 12.56
C PRO A 227 9.00 -1.83 11.80
N THR A 228 9.38 -2.68 10.84
CA THR A 228 8.47 -3.64 10.20
C THR A 228 8.16 -4.81 11.14
N GLY A 229 7.13 -5.59 10.80
CA GLY A 229 6.81 -6.83 11.52
C GLY A 229 6.21 -6.66 12.91
N VAL A 230 5.82 -5.44 13.30
CA VAL A 230 5.11 -5.16 14.55
C VAL A 230 3.97 -4.16 14.33
N GLY A 231 2.87 -4.39 15.01
CA GLY A 231 1.68 -3.54 15.07
C GLY A 231 0.96 -3.72 16.38
N VAL A 232 -0.14 -3.00 16.51
CA VAL A 232 -0.93 -2.94 17.74
C VAL A 232 -2.40 -3.11 17.41
N LEU A 233 -3.08 -3.88 18.25
CA LEU A 233 -4.52 -3.85 18.42
C LEU A 233 -4.80 -3.27 19.81
N TYR A 234 -5.36 -2.07 19.85
CA TYR A 234 -6.09 -1.62 21.03
C TYR A 234 -7.43 -2.34 21.07
N GLY A 235 -7.85 -2.77 22.25
CA GLY A 235 -9.20 -3.26 22.50
C GLY A 235 -9.72 -2.84 23.87
N LYS A 236 -11.01 -2.46 23.93
CA LYS A 236 -11.70 -2.34 25.22
C LYS A 236 -11.65 -3.66 25.96
N LYS A 237 -11.40 -3.62 27.28
CA LYS A 237 -11.32 -4.84 28.10
C LYS A 237 -12.55 -5.74 27.91
N ALA A 238 -13.75 -5.16 28.00
CA ALA A 238 -15.01 -5.88 27.79
C ALA A 238 -15.17 -6.44 26.36
N ALA A 239 -14.55 -5.82 25.36
CA ALA A 239 -14.57 -6.31 23.98
C ALA A 239 -13.56 -7.45 23.77
N LEU A 240 -12.34 -7.32 24.29
CA LEU A 240 -11.29 -8.34 24.26
C LEU A 240 -11.68 -9.61 25.04
N GLU A 241 -12.41 -9.47 26.14
CA GLU A 241 -12.95 -10.59 26.92
C GLU A 241 -13.96 -11.42 26.13
N LYS A 242 -14.81 -10.77 25.33
CA LYS A 242 -15.82 -11.43 24.48
C LYS A 242 -15.24 -12.15 23.28
N LEU A 243 -14.05 -11.75 22.81
CA LEU A 243 -13.43 -12.40 21.66
C LEU A 243 -12.90 -13.81 22.02
N PRO A 244 -13.26 -14.85 21.24
CA PRO A 244 -12.59 -16.14 21.28
C PRO A 244 -11.08 -16.03 21.01
N ILE A 245 -10.35 -17.10 21.25
CA ILE A 245 -8.91 -17.16 20.93
C ILE A 245 -8.68 -16.99 19.41
N PHE A 246 -7.49 -16.52 19.04
CA PHE A 246 -7.12 -16.33 17.63
C PHE A 246 -6.07 -17.34 17.17
N LEU A 247 -4.88 -17.31 17.78
CA LEU A 247 -3.81 -18.29 17.57
C LEU A 247 -3.63 -19.11 18.84
N SER A 248 -3.27 -20.38 18.69
CA SER A 248 -2.99 -21.30 19.80
C SER A 248 -1.52 -21.68 19.83
N GLY A 249 -0.89 -21.66 21.01
CA GLY A 249 0.52 -22.00 21.19
C GLY A 249 0.99 -21.71 22.60
N GLY A 250 2.30 -21.65 22.84
CA GLY A 250 2.86 -21.18 24.12
C GLY A 250 2.52 -19.70 24.39
N GLU A 251 2.86 -19.21 25.59
CA GLU A 251 2.57 -17.85 26.11
C GLU A 251 1.11 -17.49 26.35
N MET A 252 0.17 -17.97 25.54
CA MET A 252 -1.26 -17.62 25.65
C MET A 252 -2.08 -18.56 26.56
N ILE A 253 -1.44 -19.62 27.07
CA ILE A 253 -2.05 -20.69 27.86
C ILE A 253 -1.93 -20.38 29.35
N GLU A 254 -2.98 -20.69 30.12
CA GLU A 254 -2.95 -20.72 31.58
C GLU A 254 -2.59 -22.12 32.09
N LYS A 255 -3.29 -23.16 31.59
CA LYS A 255 -3.01 -24.58 31.87
C LYS A 255 -3.24 -25.44 30.64
N VAL A 256 -2.42 -26.47 30.44
CA VAL A 256 -2.54 -27.44 29.35
C VAL A 256 -2.40 -28.86 29.86
N SER A 257 -3.24 -29.75 29.34
CA SER A 257 -3.18 -31.19 29.53
C SER A 257 -3.28 -31.91 28.18
N PHE A 258 -3.17 -33.24 28.15
CA PHE A 258 -3.45 -34.03 26.94
C PHE A 258 -4.91 -33.96 26.47
N LYS A 259 -5.85 -33.53 27.33
CA LYS A 259 -7.28 -33.50 27.04
C LYS A 259 -7.81 -32.11 26.70
N ASP A 260 -7.29 -31.09 27.37
CA ASP A 260 -7.85 -29.74 27.38
C ASP A 260 -6.80 -28.66 27.65
N ALA A 261 -7.16 -27.41 27.36
CA ALA A 261 -6.38 -26.23 27.68
C ALA A 261 -7.29 -25.09 28.15
N SER A 262 -6.77 -24.28 29.06
CA SER A 262 -7.32 -22.99 29.49
C SER A 262 -6.37 -21.87 29.07
N PHE A 263 -6.91 -20.69 28.80
CA PHE A 263 -6.19 -19.59 28.19
C PHE A 263 -6.06 -18.42 29.15
N GLN A 264 -4.98 -17.65 29.01
CA GLN A 264 -4.82 -16.41 29.75
C GLN A 264 -5.90 -15.39 29.36
N ILE A 265 -5.98 -14.31 30.12
CA ILE A 265 -6.79 -13.15 29.76
C ILE A 265 -6.06 -12.26 28.75
N ALA A 266 -6.77 -11.30 28.16
CA ALA A 266 -6.13 -10.30 27.32
C ALA A 266 -5.12 -9.47 28.15
N PRO A 267 -3.97 -9.09 27.57
CA PRO A 267 -3.61 -9.20 26.15
C PRO A 267 -2.99 -10.55 25.77
N PHE A 268 -2.43 -11.30 26.74
CA PHE A 268 -1.66 -12.52 26.51
C PHE A 268 -2.42 -13.64 25.80
N LYS A 269 -3.75 -13.70 25.97
CA LYS A 269 -4.64 -14.59 25.20
C LYS A 269 -4.43 -14.53 23.69
N PHE A 270 -3.94 -13.40 23.18
CA PHE A 270 -3.79 -13.11 21.76
C PHE A 270 -2.33 -13.07 21.28
N GLU A 271 -1.36 -13.26 22.18
CA GLU A 271 0.07 -13.13 21.90
C GLU A 271 0.74 -14.51 21.95
N ALA A 272 0.32 -15.42 21.07
CA ALA A 272 0.81 -16.80 21.06
C ALA A 272 2.26 -16.91 20.56
N GLY A 273 3.10 -17.62 21.32
CA GLY A 273 4.51 -17.82 21.00
C GLY A 273 5.40 -16.67 21.42
N THR A 274 6.70 -16.75 21.12
CA THR A 274 7.65 -15.66 21.40
C THR A 274 7.25 -14.42 20.59
N PRO A 275 7.05 -13.24 21.22
CA PRO A 275 6.69 -12.02 20.51
C PRO A 275 7.89 -11.42 19.75
N ASN A 276 7.62 -10.42 18.90
CA ASN A 276 8.65 -9.61 18.25
C ASN A 276 9.20 -8.57 19.25
N ILE A 277 10.14 -8.98 20.10
CA ILE A 277 10.64 -8.20 21.24
C ILE A 277 11.39 -6.95 20.77
N GLU A 278 12.33 -7.11 19.84
CA GLU A 278 13.10 -6.00 19.26
C GLU A 278 12.21 -4.99 18.54
N GLY A 279 11.18 -5.49 17.85
CA GLY A 279 10.22 -4.67 17.14
C GLY A 279 9.41 -3.81 18.11
N VAL A 280 9.01 -4.36 19.26
CA VAL A 280 8.31 -3.61 20.30
C VAL A 280 9.19 -2.51 20.91
N PHE A 281 10.48 -2.77 21.11
CA PHE A 281 11.42 -1.73 21.56
C PHE A 281 11.63 -0.63 20.52
N GLY A 282 11.78 -0.99 19.24
CA GLY A 282 11.83 -0.02 18.16
C GLY A 282 10.54 0.78 18.02
N LEU A 283 9.37 0.16 18.19
CA LEU A 283 8.07 0.85 18.19
C LEU A 283 7.96 1.85 19.35
N ASN A 284 8.39 1.46 20.56
CA ASN A 284 8.40 2.34 21.72
C ASN A 284 9.31 3.56 21.49
N ALA A 285 10.48 3.37 20.91
CA ALA A 285 11.37 4.47 20.54
C ALA A 285 10.73 5.41 19.49
N ALA A 286 10.01 4.85 18.51
CA ALA A 286 9.29 5.65 17.51
C ALA A 286 8.14 6.46 18.13
N ILE A 287 7.40 5.88 19.07
CA ILE A 287 6.35 6.58 19.83
C ILE A 287 6.95 7.73 20.63
N ASN A 288 8.06 7.49 21.32
CA ASN A 288 8.73 8.54 22.09
C ASN A 288 9.20 9.69 21.18
N PHE A 289 9.80 9.37 20.03
CA PHE A 289 10.18 10.37 19.02
C PHE A 289 8.98 11.21 18.56
N ILE A 290 7.85 10.56 18.26
CA ILE A 290 6.63 11.25 17.85
C ILE A 290 6.09 12.12 18.98
N CYS A 291 6.04 11.63 20.22
CA CYS A 291 5.56 12.38 21.38
C CYS A 291 6.41 13.63 21.64
N GLU A 292 7.74 13.48 21.61
CA GLU A 292 8.70 14.57 21.85
C GLU A 292 8.57 15.67 20.78
N HIS A 293 8.33 15.29 19.52
CA HIS A 293 8.32 16.21 18.39
C HIS A 293 6.93 16.46 17.78
N ARG A 294 5.85 16.06 18.45
CA ARG A 294 4.48 16.05 17.90
C ARG A 294 4.08 17.38 17.27
N GLN A 295 4.30 18.49 17.99
CA GLN A 295 3.92 19.82 17.50
C GLN A 295 4.72 20.21 16.26
N LEU A 296 6.04 19.98 16.29
CA LEU A 296 6.92 20.29 15.17
C LEU A 296 6.59 19.47 13.92
N ILE A 297 6.31 18.16 14.08
CA ILE A 297 5.85 17.30 12.99
C ILE A 297 4.55 17.86 12.39
N THR A 298 3.56 18.17 13.24
CA THR A 298 2.24 18.64 12.81
C THR A 298 2.34 19.95 12.03
N ASP A 299 3.07 20.93 12.56
CA ASP A 299 3.24 22.24 11.92
C ASP A 299 4.02 22.13 10.62
N HIS A 300 5.04 21.28 10.58
CA HIS A 300 5.83 21.07 9.38
C HIS A 300 5.03 20.37 8.28
N GLU A 301 4.35 19.27 8.59
CA GLU A 301 3.51 18.55 7.61
C GLU A 301 2.37 19.43 7.08
N ALA A 302 1.77 20.28 7.93
CA ALA A 302 0.77 21.26 7.51
C ALA A 302 1.33 22.28 6.50
N ARG A 303 2.55 22.79 6.72
CA ARG A 303 3.23 23.68 5.77
C ARG A 303 3.55 22.98 4.46
N LEU A 304 4.07 21.76 4.53
CA LEU A 304 4.42 20.97 3.35
C LEU A 304 3.20 20.69 2.47
N ILE A 305 2.10 20.21 3.05
CA ILE A 305 0.90 19.89 2.27
C ILE A 305 0.21 21.13 1.71
N ALA A 306 0.22 22.24 2.44
CA ALA A 306 -0.30 23.52 1.94
C ALA A 306 0.50 24.00 0.71
N HIS A 307 1.83 23.93 0.78
CA HIS A 307 2.71 24.29 -0.34
C HIS A 307 2.51 23.39 -1.56
N LEU A 308 2.48 22.06 -1.35
CA LEU A 308 2.23 21.11 -2.43
C LEU A 308 0.90 21.39 -3.12
N ARG A 309 -0.17 21.61 -2.34
CA ARG A 309 -1.50 21.93 -2.87
C ARG A 309 -1.49 23.20 -3.70
N GLN A 310 -0.87 24.26 -3.19
CA GLN A 310 -0.75 25.50 -3.94
C GLN A 310 -0.07 25.25 -5.28
N LYS A 311 1.07 24.54 -5.28
CA LYS A 311 1.84 24.29 -6.50
C LYS A 311 1.10 23.43 -7.52
N VAL A 312 0.39 22.39 -7.10
CA VAL A 312 -0.32 21.52 -8.07
C VAL A 312 -1.50 22.22 -8.75
N THR A 313 -2.03 23.32 -8.20
CA THR A 313 -3.12 24.09 -8.85
C THR A 313 -2.70 24.75 -10.16
N GLN A 314 -1.40 24.87 -10.44
CA GLN A 314 -0.91 25.42 -11.71
C GLN A 314 -1.12 24.47 -12.90
N PHE A 315 -1.41 23.19 -12.66
CA PHE A 315 -1.65 22.20 -13.70
C PHE A 315 -3.16 22.08 -13.97
N GLU A 316 -3.63 22.63 -15.11
CA GLU A 316 -5.06 22.62 -15.47
C GLU A 316 -5.63 21.20 -15.63
N ASP A 317 -4.82 20.28 -16.15
CA ASP A 317 -5.22 18.88 -16.37
C ASP A 317 -5.11 18.00 -15.11
N LEU A 318 -4.67 18.54 -13.97
CA LEU A 318 -4.46 17.78 -12.75
C LEU A 318 -5.74 17.67 -11.93
N VAL A 319 -6.20 16.44 -11.71
CA VAL A 319 -7.41 16.13 -10.93
C VAL A 319 -7.01 15.52 -9.60
N VAL A 320 -7.29 16.24 -8.51
CA VAL A 320 -7.07 15.78 -7.12
C VAL A 320 -8.28 15.00 -6.60
N TYR A 321 -8.01 13.93 -5.85
CA TYR A 321 -9.00 13.11 -5.17
C TYR A 321 -8.89 13.24 -3.64
N GLY A 322 -10.03 13.09 -2.97
CA GLY A 322 -10.18 13.25 -1.52
C GLY A 322 -10.66 14.63 -1.09
N ASP A 323 -11.11 14.72 0.16
CA ASP A 323 -11.36 16.00 0.85
C ASP A 323 -10.01 16.64 1.22
N THR A 324 -9.64 17.71 0.52
CA THR A 324 -8.40 18.44 0.78
C THR A 324 -8.47 19.33 2.03
N ASN A 325 -9.66 19.67 2.51
CA ASN A 325 -9.78 20.51 3.70
C ASN A 325 -9.58 19.69 4.99
N LYS A 326 -9.89 18.40 4.94
CA LYS A 326 -9.74 17.46 6.05
C LYS A 326 -8.89 16.28 5.63
N SER A 327 -7.57 16.47 5.60
CA SER A 327 -6.65 15.39 5.25
C SER A 327 -5.35 15.47 6.02
N ILE A 328 -4.64 14.35 6.06
CA ILE A 328 -3.21 14.31 6.38
C ILE A 328 -2.39 14.83 5.20
N SER A 329 -1.06 14.83 5.33
CA SER A 329 -0.06 15.24 4.34
C SER A 329 0.08 14.28 3.14
N THR A 330 -1.03 13.75 2.64
CA THR A 330 -1.11 12.87 1.47
C THR A 330 -1.99 13.51 0.39
N LEU A 331 -1.55 13.43 -0.86
CA LEU A 331 -2.25 13.94 -2.04
C LEU A 331 -2.30 12.85 -3.11
N SER A 332 -3.52 12.46 -3.51
CA SER A 332 -3.76 11.59 -4.66
C SER A 332 -4.27 12.39 -5.84
N PHE A 333 -3.70 12.15 -7.01
CA PHE A 333 -4.10 12.85 -8.23
C PHE A 333 -3.91 12.00 -9.50
N ARG A 334 -4.58 12.44 -10.57
CA ARG A 334 -4.22 12.05 -11.94
C ARG A 334 -3.93 13.31 -12.75
N VAL A 335 -3.30 13.13 -13.91
CA VAL A 335 -3.21 14.18 -14.92
C VAL A 335 -3.96 13.68 -16.15
N ASP A 336 -5.03 14.37 -16.53
CA ASP A 336 -5.89 13.98 -17.65
C ASP A 336 -5.09 13.97 -18.96
N GLY A 337 -5.34 12.95 -19.78
CA GLY A 337 -4.55 12.69 -21.00
C GLY A 337 -3.29 11.84 -20.80
N TYR A 338 -2.86 11.61 -19.55
CA TYR A 338 -1.65 10.85 -19.23
C TYR A 338 -1.96 9.61 -18.39
N HIS A 339 -1.21 8.53 -18.65
CA HIS A 339 -1.29 7.34 -17.82
C HIS A 339 -0.39 7.50 -16.59
N SER A 340 -0.94 7.34 -15.38
CA SER A 340 -0.21 7.57 -14.12
C SER A 340 1.09 6.77 -14.01
N GLN A 341 1.12 5.54 -14.54
CA GLN A 341 2.33 4.71 -14.54
C GLN A 341 3.46 5.34 -15.35
N ASP A 342 3.15 5.97 -16.48
CA ASP A 342 4.17 6.56 -17.35
C ASP A 342 4.82 7.78 -16.67
N ILE A 343 4.00 8.59 -15.97
CA ILE A 343 4.50 9.72 -15.16
C ILE A 343 5.39 9.21 -14.02
N ALA A 344 4.96 8.19 -13.28
CA ALA A 344 5.72 7.65 -12.15
C ALA A 344 7.10 7.11 -12.58
N ILE A 345 7.20 6.56 -13.81
CA ILE A 345 8.45 6.06 -14.38
C ILE A 345 9.46 7.18 -14.56
N LEU A 346 9.06 8.21 -15.29
CA LEU A 346 9.94 9.32 -15.65
C LEU A 346 10.30 10.18 -14.43
N LEU A 347 9.43 10.25 -13.42
CA LEU A 347 9.76 10.88 -12.13
C LEU A 347 10.80 10.06 -11.34
N ASN A 348 10.71 8.74 -11.36
CA ASN A 348 11.65 7.87 -10.65
C ASN A 348 13.08 7.98 -11.22
N GLU A 349 13.23 8.20 -12.53
CA GLU A 349 14.53 8.50 -13.15
C GLU A 349 15.18 9.79 -12.65
N GLN A 350 14.36 10.71 -12.16
CA GLN A 350 14.80 11.94 -11.50
C GLN A 350 14.94 11.75 -9.97
N ASN A 351 15.01 10.50 -9.50
CA ASN A 351 15.11 10.09 -8.09
C ASN A 351 13.90 10.49 -7.22
N ILE A 352 12.73 10.69 -7.83
CA ILE A 352 11.49 10.96 -7.10
C ILE A 352 10.72 9.65 -6.90
N ALA A 353 10.76 9.13 -5.69
CA ALA A 353 10.05 7.92 -5.29
C ALA A 353 8.63 8.29 -4.82
N LEU A 354 7.62 7.95 -5.60
CA LEU A 354 6.21 8.08 -5.24
C LEU A 354 5.42 6.81 -5.58
N ARG A 355 4.16 6.73 -5.14
CA ARG A 355 3.32 5.57 -5.40
C ARG A 355 2.39 5.79 -6.58
N VAL A 356 2.11 4.72 -7.31
CA VAL A 356 1.14 4.68 -8.40
C VAL A 356 0.31 3.40 -8.33
N GLY A 357 -0.94 3.47 -8.80
CA GLY A 357 -1.83 2.33 -8.95
C GLY A 357 -3.04 2.42 -8.03
N HIS A 358 -3.52 1.26 -7.57
CA HIS A 358 -4.75 1.16 -6.79
C HIS A 358 -4.56 1.29 -5.28
N HIS A 359 -3.33 1.43 -4.77
CA HIS A 359 -3.01 1.64 -3.34
C HIS A 359 -3.70 0.68 -2.37
N CYS A 360 -3.91 -0.58 -2.78
CA CYS A 360 -4.68 -1.57 -2.01
C CYS A 360 -6.12 -1.12 -1.66
N VAL A 361 -6.77 -0.36 -2.54
CA VAL A 361 -8.18 0.09 -2.44
C VAL A 361 -8.91 -0.08 -3.79
N MET A 362 -8.76 -1.25 -4.43
CA MET A 362 -9.37 -1.51 -5.75
C MET A 362 -10.87 -1.14 -5.85
N PRO A 363 -11.74 -1.48 -4.88
CA PRO A 363 -13.16 -1.09 -4.95
C PRO A 363 -13.41 0.42 -4.96
N LEU A 364 -12.53 1.22 -4.34
CA LEU A 364 -12.59 2.68 -4.42
C LEU A 364 -12.33 3.14 -5.85
N MET A 365 -11.31 2.57 -6.49
CA MET A 365 -10.94 2.90 -7.87
C MET A 365 -12.10 2.60 -8.83
N ASP A 366 -12.75 1.45 -8.65
CA ASP A 366 -13.97 1.09 -9.39
C ASP A 366 -15.11 2.10 -9.15
N SER A 367 -15.34 2.48 -7.89
CA SER A 367 -16.37 3.46 -7.51
C SER A 367 -16.12 4.84 -8.11
N LEU A 368 -14.85 5.22 -8.28
CA LEU A 368 -14.42 6.46 -8.92
C LEU A 368 -14.38 6.37 -10.45
N GLY A 369 -14.47 5.16 -11.03
CA GLY A 369 -14.33 4.93 -12.46
C GLY A 369 -12.91 5.21 -12.99
N ILE A 370 -11.88 4.96 -12.18
CA ILE A 370 -10.46 5.19 -12.54
C ILE A 370 -9.64 3.92 -12.32
N SER A 371 -8.53 3.77 -13.04
CA SER A 371 -7.63 2.61 -12.87
C SER A 371 -6.64 2.76 -11.71
N GLY A 372 -6.50 3.96 -11.15
CA GLY A 372 -5.53 4.28 -10.11
C GLY A 372 -5.19 5.76 -10.06
N THR A 373 -4.32 6.13 -9.12
CA THR A 373 -3.79 7.50 -8.97
C THR A 373 -2.28 7.49 -8.79
N LEU A 374 -1.65 8.63 -9.06
CA LEU A 374 -0.37 8.98 -8.43
C LEU A 374 -0.66 9.40 -6.99
N ARG A 375 0.21 9.04 -6.06
CA ARG A 375 0.09 9.43 -4.66
C ARG A 375 1.42 9.91 -4.11
N ILE A 376 1.40 11.15 -3.62
CA ILE A 376 2.47 11.74 -2.82
C ILE A 376 2.01 11.70 -1.38
N SER A 377 2.84 11.15 -0.52
CA SER A 377 2.64 11.11 0.92
C SER A 377 3.88 11.68 1.58
N LEU A 378 3.74 12.80 2.27
CA LEU A 378 4.82 13.56 2.87
C LEU A 378 4.93 13.20 4.37
N ALA A 379 6.15 13.27 4.88
CA ALA A 379 6.47 13.04 6.29
C ALA A 379 7.33 14.17 6.85
N CYS A 380 7.61 14.11 8.15
CA CYS A 380 8.35 15.12 8.89
C CYS A 380 9.78 15.41 8.41
N TYR A 381 10.37 14.56 7.56
CA TYR A 381 11.70 14.74 6.99
C TYR A 381 11.70 15.23 5.54
N ASN A 382 10.54 15.38 4.91
CA ASN A 382 10.44 15.97 3.58
C ASN A 382 10.65 17.47 3.63
N THR A 383 10.93 18.11 2.48
CA THR A 383 11.15 19.56 2.45
C THR A 383 10.36 20.28 1.36
N ILE A 384 10.25 21.60 1.50
CA ILE A 384 9.63 22.47 0.50
C ILE A 384 10.41 22.42 -0.82
N GLU A 385 11.74 22.36 -0.75
CA GLU A 385 12.61 22.24 -1.92
C GLU A 385 12.40 20.92 -2.67
N GLU A 386 12.17 19.82 -1.96
CA GLU A 386 11.81 18.53 -2.59
C GLU A 386 10.48 18.64 -3.34
N ILE A 387 9.50 19.35 -2.78
CA ILE A 387 8.20 19.60 -3.44
C ILE A 387 8.39 20.46 -4.69
N ASP A 388 9.16 21.55 -4.60
CA ASP A 388 9.44 22.43 -5.74
C ASP A 388 10.17 21.69 -6.87
N PHE A 389 11.15 20.85 -6.52
CA PHE A 389 11.83 20.00 -7.48
C PHE A 389 10.86 19.04 -8.17
N PHE A 390 9.99 18.37 -7.41
CA PHE A 390 8.98 17.48 -7.98
C PHE A 390 8.02 18.20 -8.92
N VAL A 391 7.58 19.40 -8.58
CA VAL A 391 6.66 20.19 -9.41
C VAL A 391 7.30 20.51 -10.77
N ASN A 392 8.56 20.94 -10.76
CA ASN A 392 9.33 21.19 -12.00
C ASN A 392 9.56 19.89 -12.79
N ALA A 393 9.88 18.78 -12.11
CA ALA A 393 10.05 17.48 -12.73
C ALA A 393 8.76 16.99 -13.39
N LEU A 394 7.61 17.16 -12.74
CA LEU A 394 6.30 16.81 -13.30
C LEU A 394 6.02 17.60 -14.57
N GLU A 395 6.24 18.92 -14.57
CA GLU A 395 6.07 19.75 -15.77
C GLU A 395 6.92 19.26 -16.95
N ASN A 396 8.20 18.98 -16.70
CA ASN A 396 9.12 18.44 -17.71
C ASN A 396 8.66 17.07 -18.24
N VAL A 397 8.21 16.18 -17.35
CA VAL A 397 7.71 14.84 -17.70
C VAL A 397 6.48 14.93 -18.59
N LEU A 398 5.52 15.80 -18.26
CA LEU A 398 4.32 16.00 -19.06
C LEU A 398 4.67 16.54 -20.45
N ALA A 399 5.57 17.52 -20.53
CA ALA A 399 6.08 18.06 -21.80
C ALA A 399 6.84 17.00 -22.64
N GLN A 400 7.63 16.14 -21.99
CA GLN A 400 8.34 15.05 -22.65
C GLN A 400 7.37 14.03 -23.25
N ILE A 401 6.32 13.67 -22.52
CA ILE A 401 5.30 12.75 -23.03
C ILE A 401 4.57 13.38 -24.22
N GLN A 402 4.12 14.63 -24.13
CA GLN A 402 3.45 15.33 -25.25
C GLN A 402 4.32 15.45 -26.50
N SER A 403 5.58 15.87 -26.34
CA SER A 403 6.52 16.03 -27.46
C SER A 403 6.81 14.69 -28.15
N SER A 404 6.93 13.60 -27.38
CA SER A 404 7.08 12.26 -27.92
C SER A 404 5.85 11.83 -28.76
N GLU A 405 4.64 12.20 -28.35
CA GLU A 405 3.42 11.90 -29.10
C GLU A 405 3.37 12.67 -30.43
N LEU A 406 3.70 13.96 -30.42
CA LEU A 406 3.75 14.81 -31.60
C LEU A 406 4.82 14.34 -32.59
N SER A 407 6.03 14.04 -32.11
CA SER A 407 7.10 13.48 -32.95
C SER A 407 6.70 12.11 -33.53
N ASN A 408 6.04 11.27 -32.74
CA ASN A 408 5.59 9.95 -33.17
C ASN A 408 4.38 10.01 -34.13
N GLN A 409 3.62 11.10 -34.17
CA GLN A 409 2.60 11.33 -35.20
C GLN A 409 3.22 11.82 -36.52
N ALA A 410 4.28 12.64 -36.46
CA ALA A 410 5.01 13.10 -37.64
C ALA A 410 5.81 11.99 -38.34
N VAL A 411 6.51 11.13 -37.58
CA VAL A 411 7.30 10.02 -38.14
C VAL A 411 6.42 8.96 -38.82
N VAL A 412 5.24 8.65 -38.25
CA VAL A 412 4.30 7.69 -38.86
C VAL A 412 3.73 8.20 -40.19
N LYS A 413 3.61 9.51 -40.38
CA LYS A 413 3.20 10.11 -41.66
C LYS A 413 4.31 10.12 -42.72
N GLN A 414 5.59 9.98 -42.33
CA GLN A 414 6.73 10.00 -43.26
C GLN A 414 7.28 8.60 -43.60
N ASN A 415 7.01 7.58 -42.77
CA ASN A 415 7.64 6.25 -42.90
C ASN A 415 6.89 5.19 -43.74
N THR A 416 5.99 5.56 -44.64
CA THR A 416 5.39 4.59 -45.57
C THR A 416 6.33 4.11 -46.70
N LYS A 417 7.66 4.30 -46.60
CA LYS A 417 8.60 3.99 -47.71
C LYS A 417 9.94 3.30 -47.38
N HIS A 418 10.28 2.95 -46.15
CA HIS A 418 11.47 2.11 -45.88
C HIS A 418 11.16 0.95 -44.92
N ALA A 419 11.70 -0.23 -45.23
CA ALA A 419 11.55 -1.45 -44.43
C ALA A 419 12.00 -1.20 -42.98
N PRO A 420 11.27 -1.69 -41.96
CA PRO A 420 11.55 -1.33 -40.59
C PRO A 420 12.78 -2.10 -40.09
N ASN A 421 13.74 -1.40 -39.50
CA ASN A 421 14.63 -2.02 -38.51
C ASN A 421 13.74 -2.65 -37.43
N SER A 422 14.10 -3.83 -36.94
CA SER A 422 13.39 -4.49 -35.84
C SER A 422 13.35 -3.60 -34.59
N ILE A 423 12.34 -3.76 -33.74
CA ILE A 423 12.23 -3.07 -32.46
C ILE A 423 13.51 -3.30 -31.65
N ALA A 424 14.02 -4.54 -31.63
CA ALA A 424 15.31 -4.90 -31.03
C ALA A 424 16.49 -4.03 -31.51
N GLU A 425 16.67 -3.87 -32.83
CA GLU A 425 17.75 -3.06 -33.40
C GLU A 425 17.63 -1.58 -33.04
N THR A 426 16.40 -1.04 -33.03
CA THR A 426 16.18 0.37 -32.66
C THR A 426 16.49 0.63 -31.19
N LEU A 427 16.20 -0.32 -30.29
CA LEU A 427 16.54 -0.24 -28.87
C LEU A 427 18.04 -0.31 -28.62
N LEU A 428 18.74 -1.22 -29.28
CA LEU A 428 20.21 -1.34 -29.16
C LEU A 428 20.95 -0.11 -29.68
N ALA A 429 20.37 0.60 -30.66
CA ALA A 429 20.93 1.84 -31.19
C ALA A 429 20.63 3.08 -30.30
N ALA A 430 19.66 2.98 -29.39
CA ALA A 430 19.26 4.09 -28.53
C ALA A 430 20.33 4.34 -27.44
N ARG A 431 20.76 5.60 -27.31
CA ARG A 431 21.73 6.01 -26.29
C ARG A 431 21.04 6.82 -25.21
N GLY A 432 21.19 6.37 -23.98
CA GLY A 432 20.52 6.98 -22.83
C GLY A 432 19.04 6.60 -22.79
N TRP A 433 18.47 6.76 -21.60
CA TRP A 433 17.14 6.22 -21.33
C TRP A 433 16.02 6.94 -22.09
N ASP A 434 16.10 8.26 -22.31
CA ASP A 434 15.09 9.00 -23.10
C ASP A 434 14.90 8.43 -24.52
N ALA A 435 16.00 8.02 -25.14
CA ALA A 435 15.97 7.41 -26.46
C ALA A 435 15.38 6.01 -26.41
N VAL A 436 15.76 5.20 -25.40
CA VAL A 436 15.22 3.85 -25.17
C VAL A 436 13.72 3.93 -24.90
N TYR A 437 13.29 4.83 -24.02
CA TYR A 437 11.90 5.13 -23.72
C TYR A 437 11.10 5.48 -24.99
N ARG A 438 11.64 6.36 -25.84
CA ARG A 438 10.97 6.72 -27.10
C ARG A 438 10.78 5.49 -28.00
N GLN A 439 11.76 4.59 -28.07
CA GLN A 439 11.62 3.33 -28.83
C GLN A 439 10.58 2.40 -28.23
N ILE A 440 10.54 2.26 -26.89
CA ILE A 440 9.50 1.48 -26.20
C ILE A 440 8.10 2.04 -26.53
N MET A 441 7.94 3.37 -26.48
CA MET A 441 6.68 4.03 -26.80
C MET A 441 6.27 3.86 -28.27
N LEU A 442 7.23 3.92 -29.20
CA LEU A 442 7.03 3.65 -30.63
C LEU A 442 6.60 2.19 -30.86
N ALA A 443 7.28 1.23 -30.24
CA ALA A 443 6.95 -0.19 -30.31
C ALA A 443 5.52 -0.44 -29.81
N GLY A 444 5.13 0.18 -28.69
CA GLY A 444 3.79 0.06 -28.14
C GLY A 444 2.70 0.64 -29.05
N LYS A 445 3.02 1.66 -29.87
CA LYS A 445 2.09 2.23 -30.86
C LYS A 445 1.94 1.32 -32.10
N GLN A 446 3.00 0.60 -32.47
CA GLN A 446 2.99 -0.35 -33.57
C GLN A 446 2.25 -1.65 -33.22
N LEU A 447 2.18 -2.01 -31.93
CA LEU A 447 1.38 -3.14 -31.47
C LEU A 447 -0.12 -2.87 -31.66
N GLN A 448 -0.76 -3.73 -32.45
CA GLN A 448 -2.20 -3.66 -32.70
C GLN A 448 -2.98 -3.85 -31.40
N ARG A 449 -3.95 -2.97 -31.13
CA ARG A 449 -4.82 -3.06 -29.95
C ARG A 449 -5.67 -4.33 -30.03
N LEU A 450 -5.74 -5.05 -28.90
CA LEU A 450 -6.64 -6.17 -28.72
C LEU A 450 -8.10 -5.68 -28.69
N ASP A 451 -8.99 -6.38 -29.40
CA ASP A 451 -10.42 -6.08 -29.40
C ASP A 451 -10.99 -6.09 -27.97
N ALA A 452 -11.90 -5.17 -27.68
CA ALA A 452 -12.52 -5.05 -26.37
C ALA A 452 -13.24 -6.34 -25.94
N SER A 453 -13.82 -7.11 -26.88
CA SER A 453 -14.46 -8.39 -26.59
C SER A 453 -13.49 -9.49 -26.16
N LEU A 454 -12.19 -9.30 -26.41
CA LEU A 454 -11.13 -10.24 -26.06
C LEU A 454 -10.42 -9.86 -24.75
N LYS A 455 -10.74 -8.70 -24.15
CA LYS A 455 -10.24 -8.28 -22.82
C LYS A 455 -11.04 -8.94 -21.70
N THR A 456 -10.96 -10.26 -21.65
CA THR A 456 -11.68 -11.10 -20.69
C THR A 456 -10.74 -11.61 -19.60
N PRO A 457 -11.26 -12.06 -18.44
CA PRO A 457 -10.43 -12.68 -17.39
C PRO A 457 -9.61 -13.89 -17.89
N GLN A 458 -10.07 -14.58 -18.93
CA GLN A 458 -9.35 -15.71 -19.54
C GLN A 458 -8.08 -15.29 -20.26
N ASN A 459 -8.05 -14.07 -20.82
CA ASN A 459 -6.89 -13.53 -21.52
C ASN A 459 -6.07 -12.58 -20.63
N GLU A 460 -6.47 -12.36 -19.37
CA GLU A 460 -5.79 -11.46 -18.44
C GLU A 460 -4.54 -12.13 -17.84
N VAL A 461 -3.43 -11.39 -17.82
CA VAL A 461 -2.17 -11.83 -17.20
C VAL A 461 -2.08 -11.28 -15.78
N PHE A 462 -2.27 -12.16 -14.79
CA PHE A 462 -2.14 -11.79 -13.38
C PHE A 462 -0.68 -11.58 -12.95
N GLY A 463 -0.46 -10.65 -12.02
CA GLY A 463 0.87 -10.36 -11.45
C GLY A 463 1.58 -9.14 -12.04
N CYS A 464 0.91 -8.36 -12.89
CA CYS A 464 1.40 -7.08 -13.40
C CYS A 464 0.82 -5.89 -12.62
N GLU A 465 1.59 -4.80 -12.43
CA GLU A 465 1.07 -3.55 -11.85
C GLU A 465 0.08 -2.82 -12.75
N SER A 466 0.18 -3.02 -14.06
CA SER A 466 -0.80 -2.56 -15.05
C SER A 466 -1.58 -3.77 -15.57
N GLN A 467 -2.86 -3.59 -15.90
CA GLN A 467 -3.63 -4.65 -16.53
C GLN A 467 -3.06 -4.98 -17.92
N VAL A 468 -2.85 -6.26 -18.14
CA VAL A 468 -2.26 -6.83 -19.36
C VAL A 468 -3.16 -7.95 -19.85
N TRP A 469 -3.47 -7.95 -21.15
CA TRP A 469 -4.16 -9.03 -21.82
C TRP A 469 -3.28 -9.62 -22.91
N LEU A 470 -3.27 -10.95 -23.02
CA LEU A 470 -2.50 -11.71 -24.00
C LEU A 470 -3.37 -12.84 -24.55
N LYS A 471 -3.50 -12.89 -25.87
CA LYS A 471 -4.18 -13.95 -26.60
C LYS A 471 -3.20 -14.60 -27.58
N ALA A 472 -3.13 -15.92 -27.56
CA ALA A 472 -2.41 -16.69 -28.55
C ALA A 472 -3.38 -17.38 -29.52
N THR A 473 -3.00 -17.42 -30.80
CA THR A 473 -3.72 -18.16 -31.85
C THR A 473 -2.76 -19.14 -32.51
N LEU A 474 -3.13 -20.43 -32.53
CA LEU A 474 -2.39 -21.47 -33.25
C LEU A 474 -2.91 -21.58 -34.68
N HIS A 475 -2.01 -21.47 -35.65
CA HIS A 475 -2.32 -21.56 -37.08
C HIS A 475 -2.19 -22.99 -37.60
N SER A 476 -2.79 -23.27 -38.75
CA SER A 476 -2.78 -24.61 -39.38
C SER A 476 -1.38 -25.12 -39.76
N ASN A 477 -0.41 -24.21 -39.92
CA ASN A 477 1.00 -24.51 -40.17
C ASN A 477 1.82 -24.73 -38.87
N GLN A 478 1.16 -24.90 -37.73
CA GLN A 478 1.76 -25.06 -36.39
C GLN A 478 2.62 -23.89 -35.90
N THR A 479 2.44 -22.70 -36.46
CA THR A 479 2.99 -21.47 -35.88
C THR A 479 1.97 -20.78 -34.99
N MET A 480 2.44 -20.00 -34.03
CA MET A 480 1.57 -19.22 -33.13
C MET A 480 1.73 -17.73 -33.39
N SER A 481 0.62 -17.00 -33.34
CA SER A 481 0.61 -15.53 -33.30
C SER A 481 0.04 -15.04 -31.98
N PHE A 482 0.60 -13.95 -31.48
CA PHE A 482 0.17 -13.31 -30.25
C PHE A 482 -0.47 -11.96 -30.55
N GLU A 483 -1.57 -11.70 -29.87
CA GLU A 483 -2.22 -10.39 -29.77
C GLU A 483 -2.16 -9.98 -28.30
N ALA A 484 -1.71 -8.76 -28.00
CA ALA A 484 -1.61 -8.31 -26.62
C ALA A 484 -1.98 -6.84 -26.47
N ASP A 485 -2.45 -6.48 -25.29
CA ASP A 485 -2.73 -5.09 -24.95
C ASP A 485 -2.45 -4.82 -23.47
N ALA A 486 -2.16 -3.56 -23.15
CA ALA A 486 -2.01 -3.10 -21.78
C ALA A 486 -2.62 -1.70 -21.61
N THR A 487 -3.01 -1.39 -20.38
CA THR A 487 -3.50 -0.06 -20.02
C THR A 487 -2.38 1.00 -20.07
N GLY A 488 -1.18 0.66 -19.58
CA GLY A 488 0.01 1.53 -19.63
C GLY A 488 0.72 1.51 -20.99
N LYS A 489 1.13 2.68 -21.51
CA LYS A 489 1.75 2.80 -22.83
C LYS A 489 3.14 2.15 -22.86
N ILE A 490 3.92 2.32 -21.79
CA ILE A 490 5.25 1.71 -21.66
C ILE A 490 5.13 0.19 -21.55
N VAL A 491 4.19 -0.32 -20.74
CA VAL A 491 3.93 -1.76 -20.59
C VAL A 491 3.52 -2.35 -21.94
N ARG A 492 2.68 -1.67 -22.70
CA ARG A 492 2.33 -2.08 -24.07
C ARG A 492 3.53 -2.09 -25.02
N GLY A 493 4.45 -1.14 -24.87
CA GLY A 493 5.73 -1.14 -25.57
C GLY A 493 6.59 -2.35 -25.23
N LEU A 494 6.69 -2.69 -23.95
CA LEU A 494 7.39 -3.89 -23.49
C LEU A 494 6.75 -5.17 -24.03
N LEU A 495 5.42 -5.24 -24.12
CA LEU A 495 4.73 -6.36 -24.78
C LEU A 495 5.11 -6.49 -26.25
N ALA A 496 5.18 -5.37 -26.98
CA ALA A 496 5.59 -5.38 -28.38
C ALA A 496 7.00 -5.95 -28.55
N ILE A 497 7.93 -5.55 -27.66
CA ILE A 497 9.32 -6.03 -27.64
C ILE A 497 9.39 -7.53 -27.39
N LEU A 498 8.59 -8.05 -26.44
CA LEU A 498 8.56 -9.48 -26.11
C LEU A 498 7.92 -10.32 -27.22
N ILE A 499 6.91 -9.78 -27.91
CA ILE A 499 6.17 -10.52 -28.94
C ILE A 499 6.94 -10.57 -30.27
N GLU A 500 7.68 -9.52 -30.63
CA GLU A 500 8.43 -9.44 -31.90
C GLU A 500 9.23 -10.73 -32.25
N PRO A 501 10.11 -11.26 -31.38
CA PRO A 501 10.95 -12.41 -31.74
C PRO A 501 10.18 -13.74 -31.81
N ILE A 502 8.98 -13.83 -31.22
CA ILE A 502 8.18 -15.07 -31.17
C ILE A 502 6.99 -15.06 -32.13
N GLN A 503 6.72 -13.93 -32.78
CA GLN A 503 5.55 -13.79 -33.63
C GLN A 503 5.65 -14.72 -34.85
N ASN A 504 4.59 -15.50 -35.08
CA ASN A 504 4.49 -16.49 -36.16
C ASN A 504 5.59 -17.56 -36.13
N GLN A 505 6.14 -17.86 -34.95
CA GLN A 505 7.13 -18.93 -34.77
C GLN A 505 6.47 -20.29 -34.42
N PRO A 506 7.15 -21.42 -34.68
CA PRO A 506 6.68 -22.74 -34.25
C PRO A 506 6.57 -22.85 -32.73
N LYS A 507 5.59 -23.62 -32.25
CA LYS A 507 5.34 -23.86 -30.81
C LYS A 507 6.61 -24.27 -30.04
N ILE A 508 7.42 -25.16 -30.63
CA ILE A 508 8.69 -25.65 -30.05
C ILE A 508 9.70 -24.52 -29.85
N PHE A 509 9.82 -23.61 -30.82
CA PHE A 509 10.73 -22.47 -30.72
C PHE A 509 10.31 -21.55 -29.57
N ILE A 510 9.02 -21.24 -29.47
CA ILE A 510 8.50 -20.33 -28.44
C ILE A 510 8.69 -20.93 -27.04
N ALA A 511 8.43 -22.23 -26.88
CA ALA A 511 8.64 -22.94 -25.61
C ALA A 511 10.12 -22.98 -25.17
N GLN A 512 11.06 -22.87 -26.12
CA GLN A 512 12.50 -22.87 -25.87
C GLN A 512 13.13 -21.46 -25.90
N PHE A 513 12.37 -20.43 -26.27
CA PHE A 513 12.90 -19.07 -26.40
C PHE A 513 13.30 -18.51 -25.03
N ASP A 514 14.57 -18.10 -24.92
CA ASP A 514 15.14 -17.54 -23.71
C ASP A 514 14.88 -16.03 -23.62
N PHE A 515 13.69 -15.69 -23.11
CA PHE A 515 13.30 -14.30 -22.88
C PHE A 515 14.21 -13.57 -21.90
N LYS A 516 14.80 -14.29 -20.93
CA LYS A 516 15.67 -13.65 -19.93
C LYS A 516 16.92 -13.12 -20.62
N LYS A 517 17.59 -13.97 -21.40
CA LYS A 517 18.77 -13.57 -22.18
C LYS A 517 18.45 -12.49 -23.22
N TYR A 518 17.26 -12.54 -23.82
CA TYR A 518 16.80 -11.51 -24.76
C TYR A 518 16.64 -10.13 -24.10
N ILE A 519 15.98 -10.06 -22.93
CA ILE A 519 15.80 -8.83 -22.16
C ILE A 519 17.15 -8.27 -21.70
N GLU A 520 18.05 -9.13 -21.22
CA GLU A 520 19.41 -8.76 -20.84
C GLU A 520 20.20 -8.20 -22.03
N HIS A 521 20.10 -8.84 -23.20
CA HIS A 521 20.75 -8.38 -24.43
C HIS A 521 20.29 -6.97 -24.83
N LEU A 522 19.00 -6.67 -24.70
CA LEU A 522 18.44 -5.35 -24.97
C LEU A 522 18.74 -4.31 -23.87
N SER A 523 19.47 -4.68 -22.82
CA SER A 523 19.78 -3.81 -21.67
C SER A 523 18.53 -3.27 -20.95
N LEU A 524 17.36 -3.87 -21.17
CA LEU A 524 16.09 -3.40 -20.59
C LEU A 524 16.01 -3.68 -19.10
N SER A 525 16.67 -4.75 -18.62
CA SER A 525 16.72 -5.11 -17.20
C SER A 525 17.31 -4.02 -16.31
N GLN A 526 18.17 -3.15 -16.87
CA GLN A 526 18.80 -2.03 -16.15
C GLN A 526 17.83 -0.88 -15.87
N HIS A 527 16.68 -0.89 -16.54
CA HIS A 527 15.74 0.23 -16.56
C HIS A 527 14.33 -0.17 -16.10
N LEU A 528 14.13 -1.41 -15.70
CA LEU A 528 12.87 -1.93 -15.20
C LEU A 528 12.94 -2.06 -13.67
N SER A 529 11.91 -1.60 -12.95
CA SER A 529 11.79 -1.86 -11.51
C SER A 529 11.53 -3.34 -11.24
N ASP A 530 11.84 -3.83 -10.03
CA ASP A 530 11.62 -5.24 -9.64
C ASP A 530 10.17 -5.70 -9.87
N SER A 531 9.20 -4.83 -9.58
CA SER A 531 7.78 -5.10 -9.81
C SER A 531 7.43 -5.27 -11.29
N ARG A 532 8.11 -4.53 -12.18
CA ARG A 532 7.96 -4.69 -13.64
C ARG A 532 8.73 -5.88 -14.17
N GLY A 533 9.89 -6.18 -13.60
CA GLY A 533 10.58 -7.44 -13.82
C GLY A 533 9.63 -8.60 -13.55
N ASN A 534 8.95 -8.59 -12.40
CA ASN A 534 7.94 -9.59 -12.04
C ASN A 534 6.76 -9.63 -13.02
N GLY A 535 6.21 -8.48 -13.42
CA GLY A 535 5.13 -8.41 -14.41
C GLY A 535 5.53 -8.96 -15.78
N ILE A 536 6.71 -8.60 -16.29
CA ILE A 536 7.25 -9.15 -17.54
C ILE A 536 7.48 -10.66 -17.41
N MET A 537 8.00 -11.13 -16.28
CA MET A 537 8.16 -12.56 -16.03
C MET A 537 6.81 -13.29 -15.96
N ALA A 538 5.74 -12.66 -15.47
CA ALA A 538 4.39 -13.21 -15.52
C ALA A 538 3.87 -13.35 -16.97
N VAL A 539 4.14 -12.35 -17.82
CA VAL A 539 3.84 -12.41 -19.25
C VAL A 539 4.64 -13.54 -19.93
N VAL A 540 5.95 -13.61 -19.68
CA VAL A 540 6.82 -14.68 -20.21
C VAL A 540 6.32 -16.06 -19.80
N LYS A 541 5.98 -16.25 -18.52
CA LYS A 541 5.41 -17.49 -18.02
C LYS A 541 4.10 -17.84 -18.73
N THR A 542 3.26 -16.85 -19.01
CA THR A 542 2.00 -17.04 -19.75
C THR A 542 2.27 -17.44 -21.20
N ILE A 543 3.21 -16.78 -21.88
CA ILE A 543 3.63 -17.13 -23.25
C ILE A 543 4.11 -18.59 -23.29
N HIS A 544 4.99 -19.00 -22.38
CA HIS A 544 5.48 -20.38 -22.29
C HIS A 544 4.35 -21.36 -22.00
N SER A 545 3.42 -21.02 -21.09
CA SER A 545 2.26 -21.88 -20.80
C SER A 545 1.34 -22.05 -22.01
N LEU A 546 1.17 -21.02 -22.84
CA LEU A 546 0.37 -21.10 -24.07
C LEU A 546 1.09 -21.89 -25.17
N ALA A 547 2.42 -21.93 -25.13
CA ALA A 547 3.28 -22.65 -26.06
C ALA A 547 3.65 -24.08 -25.60
N GLN A 548 3.15 -24.56 -24.46
CA GLN A 548 3.20 -25.97 -24.05
C GLN A 548 1.96 -26.71 -24.51
#